data_AF-A0A0D2ZXX5-F1
#
_entry.id   AF-A0A0D2ZXX5-F1
#
_cell.length_a   1.000
_cell.length_b   1.000
_cell.length_c   1.000
_cell.angle_alpha   90.00
_cell.angle_beta   90.00
_cell.angle_gamma   90.00
#
_symmetry.space_group_name_H-M   'P 1'
#
loop_
_entity.id
_entity.type
_entity.pdbx_description
1 polymer ?
#
loop_
_entity_poly.entity_id
_entity_poly.type
_entity_poly.pdbx_seq_one_letter_code
_entity_poly.pdbx_strand_id
1 'polypeptide(L)'
;MKAALDFYYNDHSIKFNLEHAWRELRHDSKWCSTYLPKEGPKEKRKQVLEVDGDEEVREPEARPIGVKAAKAVLKRKKSSKELELSKLEALFEIKQKLSNQKILERLIAKQDPLSEMETSLKNKLMSEMLQ
;
A
#
# COMPACT_ATOMS: atom_id res chain seq x y z
N MET A 1 -25.47 -5.02 22.55
CA MET A 1 -24.65 -3.85 22.17
C MET A 1 -25.04 -2.60 22.96
N LYS A 2 -26.33 -2.20 23.01
CA LYS A 2 -26.80 -1.02 23.75
C LYS A 2 -26.45 -1.05 25.25
N ALA A 3 -26.82 -2.13 25.95
CA ALA A 3 -26.60 -2.27 27.39
C ALA A 3 -25.13 -2.13 27.83
N ALA A 4 -24.16 -2.66 27.05
CA ALA A 4 -22.75 -2.53 27.39
C ALA A 4 -22.22 -1.09 27.26
N LEU A 5 -22.74 -0.33 26.30
CA LEU A 5 -22.43 1.10 26.14
C LEU A 5 -23.04 1.92 27.28
N ASP A 6 -24.25 1.55 27.71
CA ASP A 6 -24.93 2.19 28.83
C ASP A 6 -24.21 1.93 30.17
N PHE A 7 -23.72 0.71 30.40
CA PHE A 7 -22.88 0.40 31.57
C PHE A 7 -21.55 1.18 31.56
N TYR A 8 -20.83 1.22 30.43
CA TYR A 8 -19.60 2.00 30.32
C TYR A 8 -19.83 3.51 30.59
N TYR A 9 -20.93 4.05 30.07
CA TYR A 9 -21.28 5.45 30.31
C TYR A 9 -21.65 5.70 31.78
N ASN A 10 -22.33 4.75 32.43
CA ASN A 10 -22.66 4.86 33.85
C ASN A 10 -21.40 4.87 34.74
N ASP A 11 -20.39 4.08 34.41
CA ASP A 11 -19.17 3.95 35.20
C ASP A 11 -18.16 5.08 34.95
N HIS A 12 -18.04 5.53 33.69
CA HIS A 12 -17.02 6.50 33.28
C HIS A 12 -17.57 7.87 32.93
N SER A 13 -18.88 8.06 32.86
CA SER A 13 -19.57 9.31 32.45
C SER A 13 -19.10 9.88 31.11
N ILE A 14 -18.48 9.05 30.27
CA ILE A 14 -17.95 9.40 28.96
C ILE A 14 -18.57 8.46 27.93
N LYS A 15 -18.96 9.01 26.77
CA LYS A 15 -19.47 8.20 25.66
C LYS A 15 -18.33 7.36 25.09
N PHE A 16 -18.50 6.05 25.07
CA PHE A 16 -17.56 5.14 24.45
C PHE A 16 -17.37 5.53 22.97
N ASN A 17 -16.14 5.86 22.60
CA ASN A 17 -15.78 6.16 21.22
C ASN A 17 -14.74 5.14 20.74
N LEU A 18 -14.81 4.80 19.46
CA LEU A 18 -13.85 3.91 18.81
C LEU A 18 -12.76 4.70 18.09
N GLU A 19 -12.63 6.02 18.34
CA GLU A 19 -11.71 6.91 17.60
C GLU A 19 -10.27 6.45 17.76
N HIS A 20 -9.88 6.08 18.98
CA HIS A 20 -8.54 5.58 19.27
C HIS A 20 -8.25 4.24 18.56
N ALA A 21 -9.16 3.27 18.68
CA ALA A 21 -9.05 1.99 17.98
C ALA A 21 -9.02 2.17 16.45
N TRP A 22 -9.84 3.06 15.91
CA TRP A 22 -9.84 3.42 14.48
C TRP A 22 -8.52 4.06 14.08
N ARG A 23 -8.00 4.98 14.89
CA ARG A 23 -6.72 5.63 14.63
C ARG A 23 -5.59 4.63 14.56
N GLU A 24 -5.51 3.68 15.47
CA GLU A 24 -4.44 2.68 15.46
C GLU A 24 -4.57 1.72 14.27
N LEU A 25 -5.80 1.36 13.90
CA LEU A 25 -6.05 0.35 12.87
C LEU A 25 -6.12 0.90 11.44
N ARG A 26 -6.29 2.21 11.22
CA ARG A 26 -6.47 2.83 9.88
C ARG A 26 -5.28 2.67 8.92
N HIS A 27 -4.12 2.24 9.41
CA HIS A 27 -2.93 1.97 8.60
C HIS A 27 -2.52 0.49 8.63
N ASP A 28 -3.24 -0.36 9.37
CA ASP A 28 -2.99 -1.80 9.40
C ASP A 28 -3.34 -2.41 8.03
N SER A 29 -2.33 -2.94 7.35
CA SER A 29 -2.45 -3.48 5.99
C SER A 29 -3.47 -4.64 5.87
N LYS A 30 -3.75 -5.37 6.96
CA LYS A 30 -4.76 -6.43 6.98
C LYS A 30 -6.19 -5.86 7.01
N TRP A 31 -6.39 -4.73 7.68
CA TRP A 31 -7.69 -4.05 7.80
C TRP A 31 -7.96 -3.05 6.66
N CYS A 32 -6.93 -2.41 6.13
CA CYS A 32 -7.06 -1.61 4.90
C CYS A 32 -7.33 -2.47 3.65
N SER A 33 -6.99 -3.77 3.70
CA SER A 33 -7.22 -4.71 2.60
C SER A 33 -8.68 -5.17 2.47
N THR A 34 -9.58 -4.83 3.40
CA THR A 34 -11.02 -5.09 3.25
C THR A 34 -11.79 -3.89 2.69
N TYR A 35 -11.27 -2.67 2.82
CA TYR A 35 -11.82 -1.45 2.21
C TYR A 35 -11.37 -1.22 0.76
N LEU A 36 -10.40 -2.00 0.30
CA LEU A 36 -10.15 -2.21 -1.11
C LEU A 36 -10.58 -3.64 -1.42
N PRO A 37 -11.40 -3.90 -2.47
CA PRO A 37 -11.89 -5.24 -2.74
C PRO A 37 -10.71 -6.18 -3.01
N LYS A 38 -10.41 -7.08 -2.06
CA LYS A 38 -9.36 -8.10 -2.20
C LYS A 38 -9.83 -9.46 -1.71
N GLU A 39 -10.41 -10.17 -2.65
CA GLU A 39 -10.45 -11.64 -2.77
C GLU A 39 -9.12 -12.32 -2.39
N GLY A 40 -9.20 -13.28 -1.47
CA GLY A 40 -8.35 -14.49 -1.33
C GLY A 40 -9.27 -15.67 -0.96
N PRO A 41 -8.85 -16.90 -0.56
CA PRO A 41 -7.52 -17.53 -0.42
C PRO A 41 -7.39 -19.08 -0.73
N LYS A 42 -6.12 -19.53 -0.74
CA LYS A 42 -5.35 -20.81 -0.77
C LYS A 42 -6.20 -22.03 -0.49
N GLU A 43 -6.43 -22.77 -1.58
CA GLU A 43 -6.14 -24.20 -1.75
C GLU A 43 -5.48 -24.93 -0.58
N LYS A 44 -6.14 -26.02 -0.16
CA LYS A 44 -5.70 -27.41 0.10
C LYS A 44 -7.00 -28.26 0.03
N ARG A 45 -7.18 -29.43 -0.58
CA ARG A 45 -6.38 -30.47 -1.27
C ARG A 45 -7.39 -31.41 -2.01
N LYS A 46 -6.98 -32.00 -3.16
CA LYS A 46 -7.11 -33.42 -3.65
C LYS A 46 -8.39 -34.23 -3.31
N GLN A 47 -8.99 -35.13 -4.11
CA GLN A 47 -8.67 -35.87 -5.36
C GLN A 47 -9.84 -36.84 -5.68
N VAL A 48 -9.88 -37.44 -6.91
CA VAL A 48 -10.45 -38.78 -7.28
C VAL A 48 -11.99 -38.87 -7.32
N LEU A 49 -12.71 -39.60 -8.17
CA LEU A 49 -12.59 -40.33 -9.45
C LEU A 49 -14.02 -40.94 -9.64
N GLU A 50 -14.52 -40.99 -10.88
CA GLU A 50 -15.58 -41.88 -11.42
C GLU A 50 -16.99 -41.98 -10.77
N VAL A 51 -18.03 -41.89 -11.60
CA VAL A 51 -19.05 -42.95 -11.86
C VAL A 51 -20.18 -42.39 -12.74
N ASP A 52 -20.49 -43.14 -13.80
CA ASP A 52 -21.66 -43.03 -14.70
C ASP A 52 -23.01 -42.95 -13.96
N GLY A 53 -23.99 -42.24 -14.54
CA GLY A 53 -25.38 -42.29 -14.08
C GLY A 53 -26.27 -41.24 -14.72
N ASP A 54 -27.23 -41.73 -15.49
CA ASP A 54 -28.29 -41.03 -16.24
C ASP A 54 -29.32 -40.31 -15.34
N GLU A 55 -30.20 -39.53 -15.99
CA GLU A 55 -31.55 -39.11 -15.55
C GLU A 55 -31.74 -37.86 -14.64
N GLU A 56 -32.20 -36.80 -15.32
CA GLU A 56 -33.27 -35.82 -15.02
C GLU A 56 -33.60 -35.34 -13.57
N VAL A 57 -33.90 -34.03 -13.50
CA VAL A 57 -34.59 -33.29 -12.41
C VAL A 57 -33.74 -32.77 -11.24
N ARG A 58 -33.28 -31.52 -11.35
CA ARG A 58 -33.54 -30.44 -10.37
C ARG A 58 -32.87 -29.13 -10.78
N GLU A 59 -33.61 -28.02 -10.63
CA GLU A 59 -33.10 -26.65 -10.72
C GLU A 59 -31.73 -26.48 -10.06
N PRO A 60 -30.76 -25.82 -10.72
CA PRO A 60 -29.57 -25.38 -10.03
C PRO A 60 -29.88 -24.03 -9.37
N GLU A 61 -30.44 -24.07 -8.16
CA GLU A 61 -30.31 -22.95 -7.22
C GLU A 61 -28.81 -22.68 -7.04
N ALA A 62 -28.35 -21.59 -7.64
CA ALA A 62 -26.96 -21.17 -7.68
C ALA A 62 -26.49 -20.79 -6.27
N ARG A 63 -25.98 -21.78 -5.53
CA ARG A 63 -25.19 -21.55 -4.31
C ARG A 63 -23.95 -20.74 -4.68
N PRO A 64 -23.51 -19.77 -3.86
CA PRO A 64 -22.44 -18.85 -4.23
C PRO A 64 -21.11 -19.60 -4.40
N ILE A 65 -20.40 -19.22 -5.47
CA ILE A 65 -19.06 -19.67 -5.83
C ILE A 65 -18.12 -19.50 -4.64
N GLY A 66 -17.62 -20.63 -4.12
CA GLY A 66 -16.65 -20.65 -3.03
C GLY A 66 -15.25 -20.36 -3.54
N VAL A 67 -14.68 -19.22 -3.10
CA VAL A 67 -13.32 -18.95 -2.56
C VAL A 67 -12.04 -19.54 -3.23
N LYS A 68 -12.09 -20.62 -4.02
CA LYS A 68 -10.92 -21.35 -4.52
C LYS A 68 -10.32 -20.83 -5.84
N ALA A 69 -10.99 -19.96 -6.62
CA ALA A 69 -10.42 -19.41 -7.85
C ALA A 69 -9.52 -18.16 -7.64
N ALA A 70 -9.66 -17.45 -6.51
CA ALA A 70 -8.96 -16.19 -6.23
C ALA A 70 -7.43 -16.31 -6.09
N LYS A 71 -6.88 -17.54 -6.04
CA LYS A 71 -5.45 -17.75 -5.76
C LYS A 71 -4.54 -17.99 -6.94
N ALA A 72 -5.08 -18.26 -8.13
CA ALA A 72 -4.26 -18.36 -9.33
C ALA A 72 -3.75 -16.99 -9.85
N VAL A 73 -4.43 -15.88 -9.54
CA VAL A 73 -4.04 -14.53 -10.01
C VAL A 73 -2.93 -13.89 -9.15
N LEU A 74 -2.58 -14.47 -8.00
CA LEU A 74 -1.51 -13.92 -7.15
C LEU A 74 -0.11 -14.04 -7.77
N LYS A 75 0.08 -14.95 -8.73
CA LYS A 75 1.36 -15.09 -9.44
C LYS A 75 1.64 -13.96 -10.44
N ARG A 76 0.65 -13.13 -10.79
CA ARG A 76 0.84 -11.95 -11.66
C ARG A 76 1.02 -10.63 -10.92
N LYS A 77 1.07 -10.62 -9.57
CA LYS A 77 1.21 -9.39 -8.76
C LYS A 77 2.66 -9.00 -8.42
N LYS A 78 3.66 -9.74 -8.89
CA LYS A 78 5.08 -9.38 -8.67
C LYS A 78 5.44 -8.10 -9.45
N SER A 79 4.96 -7.99 -10.69
CA SER A 79 5.16 -6.79 -11.53
C SER A 79 4.52 -5.54 -10.95
N SER A 80 3.34 -5.63 -10.33
CA SER A 80 2.68 -4.45 -9.75
C SER A 80 3.44 -3.84 -8.58
N LYS A 81 4.09 -4.65 -7.71
CA LYS A 81 4.91 -4.11 -6.62
C LYS A 81 6.23 -3.53 -7.12
N GLU A 82 6.82 -4.17 -8.13
CA GLU A 82 8.03 -3.69 -8.79
C GLU A 82 7.79 -2.34 -9.48
N LEU A 83 6.66 -2.17 -10.16
CA LEU A 83 6.25 -0.89 -10.73
C LEU A 83 6.07 0.21 -9.67
N GLU A 84 5.52 -0.10 -8.50
CA GLU A 84 5.42 0.88 -7.40
C GLU A 84 6.78 1.23 -6.80
N LEU A 85 7.72 0.28 -6.72
CA LEU A 85 9.10 0.55 -6.30
C LEU A 85 9.83 1.43 -7.32
N SER A 86 9.74 1.12 -8.61
CA SER A 86 10.34 1.93 -9.66
C SER A 86 9.78 3.35 -9.71
N LYS A 87 8.47 3.55 -9.43
CA LYS A 87 7.88 4.88 -9.27
C LYS A 87 8.49 5.63 -8.07
N LEU A 88 8.67 4.96 -6.94
CA LEU A 88 9.29 5.57 -5.75
C LEU A 88 10.75 5.94 -6.00
N GLU A 89 11.51 5.09 -6.69
CA GLU A 89 12.88 5.37 -7.11
C GLU A 89 12.95 6.60 -8.02
N ALA A 90 12.06 6.68 -9.03
CA ALA A 90 11.98 7.85 -9.90
C ALA A 90 11.63 9.14 -9.14
N LEU A 91 10.71 9.09 -8.17
CA LEU A 91 10.39 10.24 -7.32
C LEU A 91 11.57 10.66 -6.44
N PHE A 92 12.33 9.70 -5.91
CA PHE A 92 13.53 9.98 -5.13
C PHE A 92 14.60 10.67 -5.97
N GLU A 93 14.82 10.21 -7.19
CA GLU A 93 15.75 10.81 -8.15
C GLU A 93 15.38 12.27 -8.45
N ILE A 94 14.11 12.53 -8.76
CA ILE A 94 13.61 13.90 -8.99
C ILE A 94 13.82 14.77 -7.74
N LYS A 95 13.53 14.23 -6.55
CA LYS A 95 13.71 14.95 -5.28
C LYS A 95 15.18 15.29 -5.03
N GLN A 96 16.10 14.37 -5.33
CA GLN A 96 17.54 14.60 -5.19
C GLN A 96 18.00 15.72 -6.13
N LYS A 97 17.57 15.69 -7.40
CA LYS A 97 17.87 16.75 -8.39
C LYS A 97 17.37 18.12 -7.94
N LEU A 98 16.13 18.20 -7.46
CA LEU A 98 15.56 19.44 -6.92
C LEU A 98 16.32 19.94 -5.68
N SER A 99 16.77 19.03 -4.81
CA SER A 99 17.58 19.39 -3.64
C SER A 99 18.93 19.97 -4.05
N ASN A 100 19.60 19.34 -5.02
CA ASN A 100 20.87 19.81 -5.57
C ASN A 100 20.72 21.20 -6.22
N GLN A 101 19.65 21.44 -6.98
CA GLN A 101 19.33 22.74 -7.57
C GLN A 101 19.17 23.83 -6.49
N LYS A 102 18.44 23.54 -5.41
CA LYS A 102 18.27 24.50 -4.29
C LYS A 102 19.60 24.83 -3.59
N ILE A 103 20.49 23.85 -3.47
CA ILE A 103 21.83 24.09 -2.92
C ILE A 103 22.62 25.00 -3.86
N LEU A 104 22.57 24.73 -5.17
CA LEU A 104 23.25 25.53 -6.19
C LEU A 104 22.73 26.98 -6.21
N GLU A 105 21.41 27.18 -6.18
CA GLU A 105 20.78 28.51 -6.08
C GLU A 105 21.30 29.29 -4.88
N ARG A 106 21.37 28.64 -3.70
CA ARG A 106 21.89 29.27 -2.48
C ARG A 106 23.36 29.64 -2.62
N LEU A 107 24.18 28.79 -3.24
CA LEU A 107 25.61 29.07 -3.46
C LEU A 107 25.81 30.20 -4.48
N ILE A 108 24.95 30.32 -5.48
CA ILE A 108 25.00 31.42 -6.46
C ILE A 108 24.53 32.73 -5.82
N ALA A 109 23.56 32.67 -4.91
CA ALA A 109 23.02 33.86 -4.24
C ALA A 109 23.95 34.47 -3.18
N LYS A 110 24.96 33.73 -2.70
CA LYS A 110 25.98 34.27 -1.79
C LYS A 110 26.78 35.37 -2.50
N GLN A 111 26.83 36.55 -1.90
CA GLN A 111 27.61 37.70 -2.39
C GLN A 111 29.07 37.65 -1.90
N ASP A 112 29.34 36.88 -0.84
CA ASP A 112 30.67 36.72 -0.28
C ASP A 112 31.55 35.79 -1.13
N PRO A 113 32.88 35.95 -1.10
CA PRO A 113 33.79 35.02 -1.76
C PRO A 113 33.54 33.60 -1.25
N LEU A 114 33.18 32.69 -2.17
CA LEU A 114 32.99 31.28 -1.83
C LEU A 114 34.31 30.64 -1.41
N SER A 115 34.26 29.78 -0.41
CA SER A 115 35.41 28.94 -0.03
C SER A 115 35.77 27.99 -1.17
N GLU A 116 37.04 27.54 -1.24
CA GLU A 116 37.52 26.57 -2.23
C GLU A 116 36.67 25.28 -2.27
N MET A 117 36.19 24.82 -1.11
CA MET A 117 35.28 23.67 -1.02
C MET A 117 33.91 23.97 -1.67
N GLU A 118 33.38 25.18 -1.45
CA GLU A 118 32.08 25.59 -1.97
C GLU A 118 32.14 25.86 -3.48
N THR A 119 33.25 26.43 -3.99
CA THR A 119 33.46 26.61 -5.43
C THR A 119 33.58 25.26 -6.13
N SER A 120 34.30 24.29 -5.53
CA SER A 120 34.39 22.92 -6.03
C SER A 120 33.00 22.26 -6.10
N LEU A 121 32.21 22.35 -5.02
CA LEU A 121 30.86 21.80 -5.00
C LEU A 121 29.92 22.48 -6.01
N LYS A 122 29.99 23.81 -6.13
CA LYS A 122 29.25 24.58 -7.14
C LYS A 122 29.58 24.11 -8.56
N ASN A 123 30.86 23.98 -8.90
CA ASN A 123 31.30 23.52 -10.21
C ASN A 123 30.82 22.09 -10.50
N LYS A 124 30.93 21.18 -9.52
CA LYS A 124 30.44 19.81 -9.66
C LYS A 124 28.93 19.74 -9.93
N LEU A 125 28.13 20.50 -9.17
CA LEU A 125 26.68 20.58 -9.38
C LEU A 125 26.32 21.17 -10.74
N MET A 126 27.05 22.20 -11.21
CA MET A 126 26.85 22.76 -12.55
C MET A 126 27.20 21.74 -13.64
N SER A 127 28.31 21.00 -13.50
CA SER A 127 28.68 19.95 -14.46
C SER A 127 27.64 18.83 -14.54
N GLU A 128 27.12 18.36 -13.41
CA GLU A 128 26.08 17.33 -13.35
C GLU A 128 24.77 17.77 -14.01
N MET A 129 24.44 19.07 -13.97
CA MET A 129 23.24 19.63 -14.63
C MET A 129 23.41 19.86 -16.13
N LEU A 130 24.66 19.95 -16.63
CA LEU A 130 24.98 20.20 -18.03
C LEU A 130 25.32 18.93 -18.82
N GLN A 131 25.40 17.78 -18.15
CA GLN A 131 25.48 16.45 -18.77
C GLN A 131 24.12 15.98 -19.29
#